data_AF-A0A836RIU4-F1
#
_entry.id   AF-A0A836RIU4-F1
#
_cell.length_a   1.000
_cell.length_b   1.000
_cell.length_c   1.000
_cell.angle_alpha   90.00
_cell.angle_beta   90.00
_cell.angle_gamma   90.00
#
_symmetry.space_group_name_H-M   'P 1'
#
loop_
_entity.id
_entity.type
_entity.pdbx_description
1 polymer ?
#
loop_
_entity_poly.entity_id
_entity_poly.type
_entity_poly.pdbx_seq_one_letter_code
_entity_poly.pdbx_strand_id
1 'polypeptide(L)'
;REILQPTGACQQLVERHFRARLDQLLGILDEILPAETPLHRRQQVAFSIVGQALYYRVAGGVVEFLVDEEERQAHYHVDQLAEHIGEFTLAALGLRPGLASQRPEVTHEPLDG
;
A
#
# COMPACT_ATOMS: atom_id res chain seq x y z
N ARG A 1 4.26 -3.38 19.97
CA ARG A 1 5.61 -4.01 20.15
C ARG A 1 5.59 -5.53 19.94
N GLU A 2 4.47 -6.24 20.22
CA GLU A 2 4.37 -7.72 20.05
C GLU A 2 4.17 -8.22 18.60
N ILE A 3 3.66 -7.41 17.68
CA ILE A 3 3.47 -7.80 16.26
C ILE A 3 4.82 -8.00 15.55
N LEU A 4 5.86 -7.28 15.96
CA LEU A 4 7.20 -7.33 15.36
C LEU A 4 8.09 -8.44 15.98
N GLN A 5 7.65 -9.03 17.09
CA GLN A 5 8.33 -10.14 17.78
C GLN A 5 7.28 -11.10 18.34
N PRO A 6 6.76 -12.03 17.51
CA PRO A 6 5.72 -12.95 17.96
C PRO A 6 6.29 -13.92 19.02
N THR A 7 5.75 -13.88 20.24
CA THR A 7 5.94 -14.94 21.24
C THR A 7 4.99 -16.11 20.95
N GLY A 8 5.27 -17.32 21.46
CA GLY A 8 4.56 -18.56 21.09
C GLY A 8 3.02 -18.54 21.31
N ALA A 9 2.51 -17.70 22.21
CA ALA A 9 1.07 -17.50 22.40
C ALA A 9 0.43 -16.62 21.30
N CYS A 10 1.21 -15.71 20.71
CA CYS A 10 0.80 -14.86 19.58
C CYS A 10 0.72 -15.66 18.27
N GLN A 11 1.49 -16.74 18.13
CA GLN A 11 1.52 -17.54 16.89
C GLN A 11 0.14 -18.08 16.51
N GLN A 12 -0.60 -18.73 17.42
CA GLN A 12 -1.90 -19.34 17.06
C GLN A 12 -2.99 -18.33 16.70
N LEU A 13 -2.96 -17.12 17.31
CA LEU A 13 -3.90 -16.04 17.02
C LEU A 13 -3.53 -15.34 15.70
N VAL A 14 -2.22 -15.13 15.48
CA VAL A 14 -1.69 -14.59 14.23
C VAL A 14 -2.01 -15.54 13.08
N GLU A 15 -1.80 -16.84 13.27
CA GLU A 15 -1.96 -17.84 12.23
C GLU A 15 -3.40 -17.95 11.72
N ARG A 16 -4.41 -17.86 12.58
CA ARG A 16 -5.82 -17.95 12.14
C ARG A 16 -6.34 -16.65 11.55
N HIS A 17 -6.01 -15.52 12.15
CA HIS A 17 -6.61 -14.23 11.76
C HIS A 17 -5.85 -13.52 10.64
N PHE A 18 -4.52 -13.65 10.57
CA PHE A 18 -3.73 -13.05 9.50
C PHE A 18 -3.68 -13.93 8.27
N ARG A 19 -3.69 -15.27 8.40
CA ARG A 19 -3.74 -16.16 7.24
C ARG A 19 -5.01 -15.95 6.42
N ALA A 20 -6.19 -15.91 7.05
CA ALA A 20 -7.44 -15.66 6.33
C ALA A 20 -7.43 -14.34 5.51
N ARG A 21 -6.85 -13.27 6.07
CA ARG A 21 -6.70 -11.99 5.36
C ARG A 21 -5.64 -12.03 4.27
N LEU A 22 -4.54 -12.74 4.49
CA LEU A 22 -3.52 -12.95 3.47
C LEU A 22 -4.08 -13.77 2.30
N ASP A 23 -4.84 -14.83 2.59
CA ASP A 23 -5.46 -15.68 1.57
C ASP A 23 -6.48 -14.87 0.75
N GLN A 24 -7.26 -14.00 1.39
CA GLN A 24 -8.16 -13.09 0.68
C GLN A 24 -7.39 -12.13 -0.25
N LEU A 25 -6.30 -11.54 0.22
CA LEU A 25 -5.47 -10.65 -0.59
C LEU A 25 -4.78 -11.40 -1.74
N LEU A 26 -4.33 -12.63 -1.50
CA LEU A 26 -3.77 -13.49 -2.53
C LEU A 26 -4.83 -13.85 -3.59
N GLY A 27 -6.08 -14.11 -3.20
CA GLY A 27 -7.17 -14.32 -4.15
C GLY A 27 -7.42 -13.12 -5.05
N ILE A 28 -7.36 -11.90 -4.51
CA ILE A 28 -7.44 -10.67 -5.31
C ILE A 28 -6.24 -10.57 -6.27
N LEU A 29 -5.03 -10.86 -5.80
CA LEU A 29 -3.83 -10.87 -6.64
C LEU A 29 -3.88 -11.96 -7.71
N ASP A 30 -4.63 -13.04 -7.49
CA ASP A 30 -4.86 -14.11 -8.48
C ASP A 30 -5.70 -13.67 -9.67
N GLU A 31 -6.63 -12.75 -9.46
CA GLU A 31 -7.43 -12.15 -10.53
C GLU A 31 -6.64 -11.12 -11.36
N ILE A 32 -5.60 -10.55 -10.78
CA ILE A 32 -4.92 -9.36 -11.31
C ILE A 32 -3.56 -9.70 -11.94
N LEU A 33 -2.81 -10.63 -11.34
CA LEU A 33 -1.47 -11.00 -11.80
C LEU A 33 -1.53 -12.13 -12.83
N PRO A 34 -0.61 -12.16 -13.82
CA PRO A 34 -0.51 -13.25 -14.79
C PRO A 34 -0.47 -14.61 -14.09
N ALA A 35 -1.14 -15.62 -14.65
CA ALA A 35 -1.27 -16.95 -14.05
C ALA A 35 0.11 -17.58 -13.72
N GLU A 36 1.11 -17.28 -14.54
CA GLU A 36 2.48 -17.77 -14.44
C GLU A 36 3.27 -17.12 -13.29
N THR A 37 2.72 -16.08 -12.65
CA THR A 37 3.38 -15.41 -11.53
C THR A 37 3.58 -16.39 -10.38
N PRO A 38 4.83 -16.67 -9.97
CA PRO A 38 5.09 -17.63 -8.89
C PRO A 38 4.48 -17.19 -7.57
N LEU A 39 4.01 -18.15 -6.76
CA LEU A 39 3.38 -17.89 -5.46
C LEU A 39 4.22 -16.97 -4.55
N HIS A 40 5.54 -17.17 -4.50
CA HIS A 40 6.42 -16.35 -3.67
C HIS A 40 6.42 -14.87 -4.10
N ARG A 41 6.23 -14.56 -5.40
CA ARG A 41 6.11 -13.18 -5.89
C ARG A 41 4.78 -12.57 -5.50
N ARG A 42 3.68 -13.34 -5.60
CA ARG A 42 2.35 -12.92 -5.14
C ARG A 42 2.37 -12.59 -3.65
N GLN A 43 3.00 -13.45 -2.85
CA GLN A 43 3.19 -13.24 -1.41
C GLN A 43 4.03 -12.00 -1.11
N GLN A 44 5.12 -11.76 -1.85
CA GLN A 44 5.92 -10.54 -1.71
C GLN A 44 5.09 -9.28 -1.97
N VAL A 45 4.26 -9.27 -3.02
CA VAL A 45 3.35 -8.15 -3.30
C VAL A 45 2.35 -7.98 -2.16
N ALA A 46 1.72 -9.05 -1.70
CA ALA A 46 0.78 -9.02 -0.58
C ALA A 46 1.42 -8.43 0.70
N PHE A 47 2.64 -8.86 1.03
CA PHE A 47 3.36 -8.34 2.19
C PHE A 47 3.80 -6.88 2.02
N SER A 48 4.11 -6.43 0.80
CA SER A 48 4.38 -5.01 0.52
C SER A 48 3.15 -4.14 0.76
N ILE A 49 1.96 -4.58 0.33
CA ILE A 49 0.69 -3.89 0.60
C ILE A 49 0.45 -3.81 2.11
N VAL A 50 0.55 -4.94 2.81
CA VAL A 50 0.37 -5.00 4.27
C VAL A 50 1.40 -4.14 5.00
N GLY A 51 2.65 -4.13 4.56
CA GLY A 51 3.72 -3.32 5.14
C GLY A 51 3.43 -1.82 5.08
N GLN A 52 2.92 -1.34 3.95
CA GLN A 52 2.49 0.05 3.79
C GLN A 52 1.33 0.40 4.72
N ALA A 53 0.28 -0.45 4.77
CA ALA A 53 -0.85 -0.24 5.69
C ALA A 53 -0.41 -0.26 7.16
N LEU A 54 0.50 -1.18 7.52
CA LEU A 54 1.03 -1.30 8.87
C LEU A 54 1.89 -0.09 9.25
N TYR A 55 2.64 0.48 8.31
CA TYR A 55 3.42 1.70 8.53
C TYR A 55 2.51 2.84 9.00
N TYR A 56 1.45 3.16 8.26
CA TYR A 56 0.51 4.22 8.68
C TYR A 56 -0.22 3.90 9.99
N ARG A 57 -0.51 2.62 10.25
CA ARG A 57 -1.22 2.20 11.47
C ARG A 57 -0.35 2.23 12.73
N VAL A 58 0.90 1.80 12.63
CA VAL A 58 1.80 1.58 13.78
C VAL A 58 2.79 2.73 13.95
N ALA A 59 3.27 3.29 12.84
CA ALA A 59 4.13 4.47 12.83
C ALA A 59 3.34 5.77 12.71
N GLY A 60 2.02 5.77 12.96
CA GLY A 60 1.18 6.97 12.95
C GLY A 60 1.76 8.12 13.78
N GLY A 61 2.27 7.83 14.97
CA GLY A 61 2.96 8.84 15.81
C GLY A 61 4.27 9.37 15.21
N VAL A 62 4.94 8.62 14.32
CA VAL A 62 6.08 9.15 13.55
C VAL A 62 5.60 10.06 12.44
N VAL A 63 4.50 9.69 11.76
CA VAL A 63 3.88 10.53 10.73
C VAL A 63 3.41 11.87 11.32
N GLU A 64 2.90 11.88 12.55
CA GLU A 64 2.52 13.09 13.29
C GLU A 64 3.69 14.08 13.49
N PHE A 65 4.93 13.59 13.58
CA PHE A 65 6.12 14.45 13.67
C PHE A 65 6.63 14.95 12.32
N LEU A 66 6.22 14.32 11.23
CA LEU A 66 6.72 14.61 9.88
C LEU A 66 5.73 15.44 9.04
N VAL A 67 4.44 15.39 9.40
CA VAL A 67 3.35 15.97 8.63
C VAL A 67 2.46 16.78 9.57
N ASP A 68 2.22 18.03 9.21
CA ASP A 68 1.40 18.96 9.98
C ASP A 68 -0.02 18.44 10.19
N GLU A 69 -0.65 18.82 11.30
CA GLU A 69 -1.99 18.34 11.68
C GLU A 69 -3.01 18.56 10.56
N GLU A 70 -3.02 19.76 9.95
CA GLU A 70 -3.98 20.11 8.90
C GLU A 70 -3.86 19.17 7.69
N GLU A 71 -2.63 18.89 7.24
CA GLU A 71 -2.35 17.96 6.14
C GLU A 71 -2.78 16.53 6.48
N ARG A 72 -2.51 16.07 7.71
CA ARG A 72 -2.94 14.73 8.13
C ARG A 72 -4.46 14.62 8.18
N GLN A 73 -5.14 15.64 8.70
CA GLN A 73 -6.61 15.68 8.74
C GLN A 73 -7.22 15.80 7.34
N ALA A 74 -6.52 16.37 6.37
CA ALA A 74 -7.01 16.49 5.00
C ALA A 74 -6.77 15.24 4.14
N HIS A 75 -5.66 14.53 4.35
CA HIS A 75 -5.13 13.56 3.37
C HIS A 75 -4.76 12.18 3.91
N TYR A 76 -4.77 11.97 5.23
CA TYR A 76 -4.32 10.71 5.86
C TYR A 76 -5.48 9.90 6.47
N HIS A 77 -6.70 10.10 5.99
CA HIS A 77 -7.81 9.22 6.35
C HIS A 77 -7.61 7.81 5.81
N VAL A 78 -8.22 6.83 6.49
CA VAL A 78 -8.08 5.40 6.14
C VAL A 78 -8.45 5.15 4.68
N ASP A 79 -9.52 5.76 4.18
CA ASP A 79 -9.99 5.56 2.81
C ASP A 79 -9.00 6.14 1.78
N GLN A 80 -8.44 7.32 2.04
CA GLN A 80 -7.45 7.96 1.18
C GLN A 80 -6.13 7.19 1.15
N LEU A 81 -5.66 6.70 2.30
CA LEU A 81 -4.46 5.88 2.38
C LEU A 81 -4.65 4.51 1.71
N ALA A 82 -5.84 3.91 1.87
CA ALA A 82 -6.17 2.67 1.19
C ALA A 82 -6.21 2.85 -0.34
N GLU A 83 -6.81 3.95 -0.81
CA GLU A 83 -6.81 4.32 -2.22
C GLU A 83 -5.38 4.53 -2.71
N HIS A 84 -4.58 5.36 -2.03
CA HIS A 84 -3.18 5.60 -2.36
C HIS A 84 -2.36 4.30 -2.47
N ILE A 85 -2.45 3.42 -1.48
CA ILE A 85 -1.73 2.14 -1.48
C ILE A 85 -2.19 1.26 -2.65
N GLY A 86 -3.49 1.24 -2.94
CA GLY A 86 -4.06 0.55 -4.08
C GLY A 86 -3.53 1.08 -5.41
N GLU A 87 -3.60 2.39 -5.64
CA GLU A 87 -3.10 3.05 -6.84
C GLU A 87 -1.59 2.84 -7.02
N PHE A 88 -0.83 3.02 -5.95
CA PHE A 88 0.63 2.80 -5.94
C PHE A 88 0.97 1.37 -6.32
N THR A 89 0.25 0.39 -5.75
CA THR A 89 0.47 -1.03 -6.04
C THR A 89 0.11 -1.35 -7.50
N LEU A 90 -1.05 -0.90 -7.97
CA LEU A 90 -1.47 -1.13 -9.36
C LEU A 90 -0.50 -0.47 -10.36
N ALA A 91 0.02 0.72 -10.06
CA ALA A 91 1.04 1.36 -10.87
C ALA A 91 2.37 0.58 -10.89
N ALA A 92 2.83 0.10 -9.73
CA ALA A 92 4.03 -0.72 -9.64
C ALA A 92 3.90 -2.05 -10.39
N LEU A 93 2.68 -2.57 -10.53
CA LEU A 93 2.35 -3.76 -11.32
C LEU A 93 2.12 -3.46 -12.81
N GLY A 94 2.19 -2.19 -13.23
CA GLY A 94 1.98 -1.78 -14.63
C GLY A 94 0.51 -1.77 -15.07
N LEU A 95 -0.44 -1.81 -14.13
CA LEU A 95 -1.88 -1.87 -14.39
C LEU A 95 -2.55 -0.50 -14.40
N ARG A 96 -1.86 0.52 -13.88
CA ARG A 96 -2.25 1.93 -13.97
C ARG A 96 -1.03 2.80 -14.25
N PRO A 97 -1.21 4.00 -14.82
CA PRO A 97 -0.13 4.98 -14.91
C PRO A 97 0.38 5.35 -13.51
N GLY A 98 1.70 5.43 -13.35
CA GLY A 98 2.29 5.93 -12.10
C GLY A 98 1.99 7.42 -11.90
N LEU A 99 2.12 7.89 -10.66
CA LEU A 99 1.90 9.31 -10.31
C LEU A 99 2.78 10.26 -11.16
N ALA A 100 4.00 9.83 -11.51
CA ALA A 100 4.89 10.60 -12.39
C ALA A 100 4.39 10.72 -13.83
N SER A 101 3.55 9.80 -14.28
CA SER A 101 2.93 9.80 -15.62
C SER A 101 1.70 10.68 -15.71
N GLN A 102 1.20 11.22 -14.58
CA GLN A 102 0.06 12.14 -14.54
C GLN A 102 0.47 13.62 -14.63
N ARG A 103 1.72 13.91 -15.02
CA ARG A 103 2.21 15.29 -15.14
C ARG A 103 1.36 16.02 -16.19
N PRO A 104 0.68 17.13 -15.85
CA PRO A 104 0.00 17.93 -16.86
C PRO A 104 1.04 18.37 -17.88
N GLU A 105 0.72 18.17 -19.16
CA GLU A 105 1.53 18.60 -20.28
C GLU A 105 1.63 20.12 -20.17
N VAL A 106 2.78 20.64 -19.74
CA VAL A 106 3.01 22.08 -19.67
C VAL A 106 3.08 22.55 -21.11
N THR A 107 1.96 23.05 -21.62
CA THR A 107 1.92 23.76 -22.90
C THR A 107 2.76 25.01 -22.70
N HIS A 108 4.01 24.97 -23.16
CA HIS A 108 4.79 26.18 -23.35
C HIS A 108 4.10 26.98 -24.45
N GLU A 109 3.26 27.93 -24.05
CA GLU A 109 2.82 28.98 -24.94
C GLU A 109 4.08 29.72 -25.42
N PRO A 110 4.30 29.85 -26.73
CA PRO A 110 5.41 30.65 -27.22
C PRO A 110 5.18 32.08 -26.75
N LEU A 111 6.20 32.65 -26.10
CA LEU A 111 6.27 34.09 -25.85
C LEU A 111 6.37 34.77 -27.22
N ASP A 112 5.23 35.08 -27.81
CA ASP A 112 5.15 35.92 -29.00
C ASP A 112 5.53 37.35 -28.61
N GLY A 113 6.66 37.80 -29.19
CA GLY A 113 6.90 39.18 -29.66
C GLY A 113 7.10 40.28 -28.63
#